data_AF-A0A2M9BXD7-F1
#
_entry.id   AF-A0A2M9BXD7-F1
#
_cell.length_a   1.000
_cell.length_b   1.000
_cell.length_c   1.000
_cell.angle_alpha   90.00
_cell.angle_beta   90.00
_cell.angle_gamma   90.00
#
_symmetry.space_group_name_H-M   'P 1'
#
loop_
_entity.id
_entity.type
_entity.pdbx_description
1 polymer ?
#
loop_
_entity_poly.entity_id
_entity_poly.type
_entity_poly.pdbx_seq_one_letter_code
_entity_poly.pdbx_strand_id
1 'polypeptide(L)' 'MKKLKSLRRAFGINEQGLIDFPKKISNVQISRILYGDEMGCSWCFPHGIETINSKEIKFQRNWKKYRKTQWKDLKK' A
#
# COMPACT_ATOMS: atom_id res chain seq x y z
N MET A 1 10.35 -13.45 18.33
CA MET A 1 10.19 -12.29 17.41
C MET A 1 8.83 -11.63 17.64
N LYS A 2 8.77 -10.44 18.25
CA LYS A 2 7.49 -9.78 18.61
C LYS A 2 6.55 -9.57 17.40
N LYS A 3 7.10 -9.39 16.20
CA LYS A 3 6.36 -9.04 14.98
C LYS A 3 5.73 -10.22 14.22
N LEU A 4 6.13 -11.46 14.55
CA LEU A 4 5.60 -12.69 13.94
C LEU A 4 4.11 -12.90 14.32
N LYS A 5 3.73 -12.46 15.53
CA LYS A 5 2.32 -12.48 15.99
C LYS A 5 1.42 -11.58 15.14
N SER A 6 1.92 -10.41 14.72
CA SER A 6 1.16 -9.48 13.87
C SER A 6 0.89 -10.07 12.49
N LEU A 7 1.90 -10.70 11.88
CA LEU A 7 1.73 -11.40 10.60
C LEU A 7 0.79 -12.60 10.71
N ARG A 8 0.94 -13.43 11.77
CA ARG A 8 0.05 -14.55 12.05
C ARG A 8 -1.41 -14.09 12.24
N ARG A 9 -1.63 -12.95 12.89
CA ARG A 9 -2.97 -12.36 13.04
C ARG A 9 -3.53 -11.85 11.71
N ALA A 10 -2.70 -11.26 10.86
CA ALA A 10 -3.12 -10.67 9.60
C ALA A 10 -3.40 -11.70 8.49
N PHE A 11 -2.59 -12.76 8.42
CA PHE A 11 -2.59 -13.72 7.31
C PHE A 11 -3.03 -15.12 7.72
N GLY A 12 -3.05 -15.44 9.00
CA GLY A 12 -3.35 -16.80 9.47
C GLY A 12 -2.16 -17.75 9.31
N ILE A 13 -2.45 -19.05 9.36
CA ILE A 13 -1.47 -20.14 9.28
C ILE A 13 -1.98 -21.21 8.32
N ASN A 14 -1.07 -21.73 7.50
CA ASN A 14 -1.28 -22.88 6.64
C ASN A 14 -1.21 -24.21 7.39
N GLU A 15 -1.65 -25.27 6.71
CA GLU A 15 -1.62 -26.66 7.22
C GLU A 15 -0.22 -27.09 7.70
N GLN A 16 0.85 -26.51 7.14
CA GLN A 16 2.24 -26.78 7.56
C GLN A 16 2.72 -25.94 8.76
N GLY A 17 1.85 -25.15 9.40
CA GLY A 17 2.23 -24.32 10.55
C GLY A 17 2.93 -23.01 10.21
N LEU A 18 3.02 -22.65 8.93
CA LEU A 18 3.67 -21.43 8.42
C LEU A 18 2.65 -20.30 8.17
N ILE A 19 3.09 -19.04 8.14
CA ILE A 19 2.22 -17.91 7.81
C ILE A 19 1.71 -18.06 6.37
N ASP A 20 0.39 -17.97 6.20
CA ASP A 20 -0.25 -18.09 4.88
C ASP A 20 -0.24 -16.77 4.11
N PHE A 21 0.88 -16.48 3.43
CA PHE A 21 0.94 -15.29 2.59
C PHE A 21 0.14 -15.49 1.29
N PRO A 22 -0.68 -14.50 0.88
CA PRO A 22 -1.38 -14.58 -0.39
C PRO A 22 -0.37 -14.54 -1.55
N LYS A 23 -0.70 -15.23 -2.65
CA LYS A 23 0.17 -15.39 -3.83
C LYS A 23 0.71 -14.07 -4.40
N LYS A 24 0.01 -12.96 -4.21
CA LYS A 24 0.48 -11.61 -4.56
C LYS A 24 0.25 -10.68 -3.38
N ILE A 25 1.34 -10.13 -2.84
CA ILE A 25 1.28 -9.09 -1.81
C ILE A 25 2.36 -8.05 -2.02
N SER A 26 2.08 -6.81 -1.62
CA SER A 26 3.05 -5.72 -1.70
C SER A 26 3.94 -5.68 -0.45
N ASN A 27 5.23 -5.41 -0.66
CA ASN A 27 6.19 -5.20 0.44
C ASN A 27 5.79 -4.04 1.35
N VAL A 28 5.08 -3.05 0.80
CA VAL A 28 4.52 -1.92 1.54
C VAL A 28 3.46 -2.40 2.53
N GLN A 29 2.54 -3.28 2.11
CA GLN A 29 1.49 -3.81 2.99
C GLN A 29 2.08 -4.65 4.13
N ILE A 30 3.08 -5.49 3.86
CA ILE A 30 3.80 -6.24 4.89
C ILE A 30 4.45 -5.29 5.89
N SER A 31 5.13 -4.25 5.40
CA SER A 31 5.78 -3.25 6.25
C SER A 31 4.78 -2.47 7.12
N ARG A 32 3.58 -2.15 6.59
CA ARG A 32 2.50 -1.53 7.37
C ARG A 32 2.04 -2.39 8.53
N ILE A 33 1.89 -3.70 8.31
CA ILE A 33 1.49 -4.65 9.36
C ILE A 33 2.59 -4.81 10.43
N LEU A 34 3.86 -4.71 10.03
CA LEU A 34 5.01 -4.92 10.92
C LEU A 34 5.41 -3.69 11.73
N TYR A 35 5.25 -2.50 11.17
CA TYR A 35 5.80 -1.26 11.72
C TYR A 35 4.75 -0.16 11.90
N GLY A 36 3.61 -0.25 11.19
CA GLY A 36 2.66 0.86 11.04
C GLY A 36 2.14 1.43 12.35
N ASP A 37 1.80 0.57 13.30
CA ASP A 37 1.30 0.99 14.62
C ASP A 37 2.41 1.60 15.49
N GLU A 38 3.65 1.11 15.37
CA GLU A 38 4.82 1.68 16.08
C GLU A 38 5.18 3.08 15.56
N MET A 39 4.92 3.37 14.28
CA MET A 39 5.19 4.67 13.65
C MET A 39 4.03 5.68 13.80
N GLY A 40 2.93 5.31 14.44
CA GLY A 40 1.79 6.20 14.72
C GLY A 40 0.76 6.34 13.58
N CYS A 41 1.09 5.95 12.35
CA CYS A 41 0.10 5.90 11.26
C CYS A 41 0.45 4.82 10.21
N SER A 42 -0.20 3.66 10.32
CA SER A 42 -0.04 2.55 9.38
C SER A 42 -0.48 2.89 7.95
N TRP A 43 -1.38 3.86 7.79
CA TRP A 43 -1.85 4.30 6.47
C TRP A 43 -0.89 5.27 5.78
N CYS A 44 -0.24 6.12 6.57
CA CYS A 44 0.68 7.14 6.10
C CYS A 44 2.00 6.53 5.61
N PHE A 45 2.40 5.37 6.17
CA PHE A 45 3.63 4.66 5.82
C PHE A 45 3.81 4.45 4.29
N PRO A 46 5.02 4.69 3.75
CA PRO A 46 6.30 4.99 4.41
C PRO A 46 6.49 6.43 4.90
N HIS A 47 5.50 7.29 4.71
CA HIS A 47 5.57 8.69 5.06
C HIS A 47 4.85 8.97 6.38
N GLY A 48 5.24 10.03 7.10
CA GLY A 48 4.57 10.42 8.35
C GLY A 48 3.25 11.12 8.08
N ILE A 49 2.44 11.35 9.13
CA ILE A 49 1.25 12.21 9.01
C ILE A 49 1.62 13.64 8.60
N GLU A 50 2.83 14.07 8.96
CA GLU A 50 3.42 15.35 8.56
C GLU A 50 3.68 15.44 7.06
N THR A 51 3.86 14.29 6.41
CA THR A 51 4.01 14.23 4.97
C THR A 51 2.63 14.22 4.35
N ILE A 52 2.05 15.41 4.15
CA ILE A 52 0.82 15.57 3.38
C ILE A 52 1.02 14.82 2.07
N ASN A 53 0.33 13.70 1.94
CA ASN A 53 0.44 12.83 0.79
C ASN A 53 0.08 13.71 -0.38
N SER A 54 1.10 14.05 -1.14
CA SER A 54 1.15 15.25 -1.98
C SER A 54 0.18 15.23 -3.16
N LYS A 55 -0.81 14.35 -3.11
CA LYS A 55 -1.88 14.18 -4.05
C LYS A 55 -2.73 15.42 -4.17
N GLU A 56 -3.01 16.16 -3.10
CA GLU A 56 -3.83 17.39 -3.17
C GLU A 56 -3.03 18.58 -3.73
N ILE A 57 -1.87 18.89 -3.15
CA ILE A 57 -1.01 20.00 -3.60
C ILE A 57 -0.35 19.73 -4.97
N LYS A 58 0.02 18.47 -5.27
CA LYS A 58 0.57 18.06 -6.59
C LYS A 58 -0.50 17.57 -7.56
N PHE A 59 -1.80 17.76 -7.26
CA PHE A 59 -2.87 17.49 -8.22
C PHE A 59 -2.85 18.53 -9.35
N GLN A 60 -1.99 18.31 -10.34
CA GLN A 60 -2.03 19.13 -11.54
C GLN A 60 -3.13 18.61 -12.48
N ARG A 61 -4.17 19.41 -12.72
CA ARG A 61 -5.16 19.21 -13.78
C ARG A 61 -4.56 19.55 -15.15
N ASN A 62 -3.53 18.80 -15.56
CA ASN A 62 -2.86 18.99 -16.85
C ASN A 62 -3.23 17.86 -17.82
N TRP A 63 -3.86 18.21 -18.94
CA TRP A 63 -4.26 17.28 -20.00
C TRP A 63 -3.08 16.42 -20.51
N LYS A 64 -1.84 16.95 -20.55
CA LYS A 64 -0.65 16.19 -20.99
C LYS A 64 -0.35 14.99 -20.10
N LYS A 65 -0.59 15.10 -18.79
CA LYS A 65 -0.34 14.05 -17.79
C LYS A 65 -1.34 12.90 -17.89
N TYR A 66 -2.59 13.21 -18.23
CA TYR A 66 -3.69 12.24 -18.34
C TYR A 66 -3.95 11.74 -19.78
N ARG A 67 -3.07 12.08 -20.74
CA ARG A 67 -3.16 11.62 -22.13
C ARG A 67 -3.20 10.09 -22.26
N LYS A 68 -2.55 9.36 -21.35
CA LYS A 68 -2.54 7.89 -21.33
C LYS A 68 -3.87 7.26 -20.90
N THR A 69 -4.69 7.99 -20.15
CA THR A 69 -5.98 7.56 -19.61
C THR A 69 -7.16 8.19 -20.35
N GLN A 70 -6.90 9.00 -21.39
CA GLN A 70 -7.94 9.43 -22.30
C GLN A 70 -8.43 8.23 -23.11
N TRP A 71 -9.75 8.06 -23.14
CA TRP A 71 -10.42 7.19 -24.08
C TRP A 71 -10.01 7.63 -25.48
N LYS A 72 -9.20 6.82 -26.16
CA LYS A 72 -8.96 7.00 -27.58
C LYS A 72 -10.21 6.48 -28.26
N ASP A 73 -11.08 7.36 -28.72
CA ASP A 73 -12.13 6.96 -29.63
C ASP A 73 -11.45 6.38 -30.87
N LEU A 74 -11.46 5.04 -30.98
CA LEU A 74 -11.02 4.29 -32.15
C LEU A 74 -12.07 4.43 -33.26
N LYS A 75 -12.35 5.65 -33.72
CA LYS A 75 -13.16 5.90 -34.92
C LYS A 75 -12.71 7.16 -35.64
N LYS A 76 -11.88 6.97 -36.66
CA LYS A 76 -12.21 7.41 -38.03
C LYS A 76 -11.41 6.62 -39.04
#